data_AF-A0A1S3NVW7-F1
#
_entry.id   AF-A0A1S3NVW7-F1
#
_cell.length_a   1.000
_cell.length_b   1.000
_cell.length_c   1.000
_cell.angle_alpha   90.00
_cell.angle_beta   90.00
_cell.angle_gamma   90.00
#
_symmetry.space_group_name_H-M   'P 1'
#
loop_
_entity.id
_entity.type
_entity.pdbx_description
1 polymer ?
#
loop_
_entity_poly.entity_id
_entity_poly.type
_entity_poly.pdbx_seq_one_letter_code
_entity_poly.pdbx_strand_id
1 'polypeptide(L)'
;MESKFCILTETEDLKTLISSTEDSLQIERTKTLFEEIRASINNNDEEDRSFWRPVLPWGGVYTIRAGRKAISCTPLYVKISLKNTCTIDGFLMILYVILRDNQSFPREVGIFLGRQFVEHFLYLMDSYDYTTVKMLWIWDRMSKRQYRSVIHHAALEIDLFGNEHENFTKNLETMMSTMQESLCTNWSCPARFQEFIQKTININPPHELPPRDPIQSAVDEFFCPKIILCKELGCNGLREFSQRVFCHGPPPFVILNMQLWKSEELSYVPYHLALSQHRYSLEGATLFNKEEHHYSAAFQIDGYWMHYDGLRSDNLILLNKPPELLLLSSLVYIRASDK
;
A
#
# COMPACT_ATOMS: atom_id res chain seq x y z
N MET A 1 -37.39 -5.98 12.61
CA MET A 1 -37.29 -5.59 14.03
C MET A 1 -35.90 -5.02 14.23
N GLU A 2 -35.84 -3.72 14.39
CA GLU A 2 -34.60 -2.93 14.46
C GLU A 2 -33.85 -3.09 15.80
N SER A 3 -32.57 -2.71 15.75
CA SER A 3 -31.67 -2.36 16.88
C SER A 3 -31.04 -3.56 17.63
N LYS A 4 -29.75 -3.62 17.94
CA LYS A 4 -28.66 -2.63 17.96
C LYS A 4 -27.35 -3.33 17.54
N PHE A 5 -26.83 -3.05 16.35
CA PHE A 5 -25.40 -3.19 16.13
C PHE A 5 -24.75 -1.99 16.82
N CYS A 6 -23.91 -2.23 17.82
CA CYS A 6 -23.07 -1.19 18.39
C CYS A 6 -22.19 -0.62 17.29
N ILE A 7 -22.58 0.55 16.80
CA ILE A 7 -21.71 1.47 16.10
C ILE A 7 -20.60 1.79 17.12
N LEU A 8 -19.41 1.24 16.87
CA LEU A 8 -18.18 1.62 17.56
C LEU A 8 -18.02 3.12 17.32
N THR A 9 -18.41 3.89 18.33
CA THR A 9 -18.25 5.34 18.32
C THR A 9 -16.79 5.60 18.65
N GLU A 10 -16.16 6.24 17.68
CA GLU A 10 -14.78 6.66 17.62
C GLU A 10 -14.35 7.42 18.90
N THR A 11 -13.04 7.37 19.18
CA THR A 11 -12.23 8.27 20.04
C THR A 11 -11.91 7.90 21.50
N GLU A 12 -12.65 7.04 22.19
CA GLU A 12 -12.32 6.73 23.61
C GLU A 12 -11.30 5.59 23.76
N ASP A 13 -11.43 4.49 23.01
CA ASP A 13 -10.50 3.35 23.09
C ASP A 13 -9.09 3.67 22.55
N LEU A 14 -8.99 4.67 21.65
CA LEU A 14 -7.71 5.19 21.16
C LEU A 14 -7.03 6.06 22.23
N LYS A 15 -7.80 6.77 23.08
CA LYS A 15 -7.26 7.64 24.16
C LYS A 15 -6.73 6.84 25.34
N THR A 16 -7.35 5.70 25.65
CA THR A 16 -6.82 4.78 26.67
C THR A 16 -5.48 4.16 26.25
N LEU A 17 -5.22 4.02 24.94
CA LEU A 17 -3.92 3.65 24.39
C LEU A 17 -2.86 4.76 24.52
N ILE A 18 -3.26 6.03 24.52
CA ILE A 18 -2.37 7.21 24.57
C ILE A 18 -1.88 7.49 26.00
N SER A 19 -2.72 7.28 27.02
CA SER A 19 -2.39 7.71 28.40
C SER A 19 -1.43 6.81 29.18
N SER A 20 -1.21 5.55 28.76
CA SER A 20 -0.38 4.61 29.51
C SER A 20 1.12 4.76 29.28
N THR A 21 1.54 5.71 28.44
CA THR A 21 2.90 5.75 27.88
C THR A 21 3.65 7.07 28.17
N GLU A 22 3.00 8.06 28.79
CA GLU A 22 3.59 9.41 28.97
C GLU A 22 4.46 9.58 30.23
N ASP A 23 4.47 8.64 31.17
CA ASP A 23 5.00 8.91 32.53
C ASP A 23 6.33 8.21 32.92
N SER A 24 7.11 7.72 31.96
CA SER A 24 8.46 7.27 32.32
C SER A 24 9.49 7.37 31.19
N LEU A 25 10.47 8.23 31.45
CA LEU A 25 11.82 8.31 30.88
C LEU A 25 12.00 9.33 29.76
N GLN A 26 12.81 10.35 30.06
CA GLN A 26 13.68 11.02 29.09
C GLN A 26 14.54 9.95 28.41
N ILE A 27 14.02 9.36 27.35
CA ILE A 27 14.75 8.43 26.49
C ILE A 27 15.68 9.30 25.64
N GLU A 28 16.99 9.11 25.79
CA GLU A 28 18.01 9.57 24.82
C GLU A 28 17.44 9.43 23.42
N ARG A 29 17.46 10.48 22.60
CA ARG A 29 16.87 10.50 21.24
C ARG A 29 17.33 9.27 20.44
N THR A 30 16.57 8.18 20.52
CA THR A 30 16.80 6.96 19.77
C THR A 30 16.60 7.32 18.32
N LYS A 31 17.58 7.03 17.48
CA LYS A 31 17.46 7.25 16.03
C LYS A 31 16.19 6.53 15.55
N THR A 32 15.43 7.19 14.69
CA THR A 32 14.27 6.56 14.05
C THR A 32 14.75 5.40 13.18
N LEU A 33 13.90 4.39 12.93
CA LEU A 33 14.22 3.31 12.00
C LEU A 33 14.72 3.84 10.65
N PHE A 34 14.09 4.90 10.13
CA PHE A 34 14.51 5.56 8.89
C PHE A 34 15.92 6.15 8.97
N GLU A 35 16.27 6.82 10.08
CA GLU A 35 17.63 7.33 10.31
C GLU A 35 18.65 6.21 10.49
N GLU A 36 18.27 5.07 11.05
CA GLU A 36 19.15 3.90 11.15
C GLU A 36 19.43 3.29 9.78
N ILE A 37 18.41 3.13 8.92
CA ILE A 37 18.58 2.63 7.55
C ILE A 37 19.43 3.63 6.74
N ARG A 38 19.16 4.93 6.84
CA ARG A 38 19.97 5.97 6.18
C ARG A 38 21.42 5.97 6.69
N ALA A 39 21.63 5.77 7.98
CA ALA A 39 22.98 5.72 8.55
C ALA A 39 23.76 4.48 8.07
N SER A 40 23.11 3.33 7.88
CA SER A 40 23.79 2.14 7.35
C SER A 40 24.22 2.30 5.90
N ILE A 41 23.45 3.02 5.08
CA ILE A 41 23.84 3.35 3.69
C ILE A 41 25.14 4.18 3.68
N ASN A 42 25.24 5.18 4.57
CA ASN A 42 26.37 6.12 4.58
C ASN A 42 27.67 5.59 5.21
N ASN A 43 27.60 4.55 6.05
CA ASN A 43 28.76 4.01 6.78
C ASN A 43 29.46 2.83 6.06
N ASN A 44 29.11 2.54 4.81
CA ASN A 44 29.58 1.36 4.09
C ASN A 44 30.95 1.58 3.41
N ASP A 45 32.01 1.35 4.17
CA ASP A 45 33.34 1.03 3.63
C ASP A 45 33.37 -0.45 3.20
N GLU A 46 33.19 -0.69 1.89
CA GLU A 46 33.49 -1.86 1.04
C GLU A 46 33.10 -3.32 1.45
N GLU A 47 32.83 -3.70 2.70
CA GLU A 47 32.68 -5.14 3.05
C GLU A 47 31.32 -5.61 3.62
N ASP A 48 30.44 -4.75 4.16
CA ASP A 48 29.14 -5.21 4.72
C ASP A 48 27.93 -4.53 4.06
N ARG A 49 27.39 -5.14 3.00
CA ARG A 49 26.25 -4.62 2.20
C ARG A 49 24.86 -4.85 2.83
N SER A 50 24.79 -5.24 4.10
CA SER A 50 23.56 -5.70 4.76
C SER A 50 23.24 -4.92 6.03
N PHE A 51 21.97 -4.56 6.21
CA PHE A 51 21.46 -4.10 7.49
C PHE A 51 21.13 -5.33 8.35
N TRP A 52 21.94 -5.60 9.36
CA TRP A 52 21.96 -6.85 10.12
C TRP A 52 20.82 -7.03 11.15
N ARG A 53 19.79 -6.18 11.15
CA ARG A 53 18.69 -6.26 12.12
C ARG A 53 17.34 -6.43 11.43
N PRO A 54 16.48 -7.35 11.92
CA PRO A 54 15.15 -7.52 11.38
C PRO A 54 14.30 -6.24 11.46
N VAL A 55 13.94 -5.66 10.33
CA VAL A 55 13.13 -4.44 10.25
C VAL A 55 11.63 -4.70 10.34
N LEU A 56 11.12 -5.81 9.81
CA LEU A 56 9.80 -6.32 10.15
C LEU A 56 9.93 -7.85 10.20
N PRO A 57 9.75 -8.51 11.36
CA PRO A 57 9.88 -9.96 11.40
C PRO A 57 8.67 -10.62 10.73
N TRP A 58 8.88 -11.77 10.09
CA TRP A 58 7.76 -12.57 9.60
C TRP A 58 6.87 -13.07 10.74
N GLY A 59 5.56 -12.95 10.56
CA GLY A 59 4.56 -13.33 11.56
C GLY A 59 4.38 -12.30 12.67
N GLY A 60 3.74 -12.73 13.74
CA GLY A 60 3.49 -11.91 14.93
C GLY A 60 2.53 -12.60 15.88
N VAL A 61 2.68 -12.34 17.19
CA VAL A 61 1.74 -12.81 18.21
C VAL A 61 1.26 -11.61 19.00
N TYR A 62 -0.05 -11.38 19.01
CA TYR A 62 -0.70 -10.31 19.74
C TYR A 62 -1.69 -10.90 20.75
N THR A 63 -1.75 -10.37 21.97
CA THR A 63 -2.63 -10.92 23.01
C THR A 63 -3.69 -9.90 23.39
N ILE A 64 -4.96 -10.24 23.20
CA ILE A 64 -6.09 -9.42 23.63
C ILE A 64 -6.65 -9.96 24.94
N ARG A 65 -6.89 -9.06 25.89
CA ARG A 65 -7.66 -9.36 27.09
C ARG A 65 -9.16 -9.44 26.74
N ALA A 66 -9.74 -10.63 26.74
CA ALA A 66 -11.18 -10.79 26.54
C ALA A 66 -11.95 -10.39 27.81
N GLY A 67 -13.08 -9.70 27.62
CA GLY A 67 -13.95 -9.25 28.71
C GLY A 67 -14.48 -10.41 29.56
N ARG A 68 -14.71 -10.13 30.85
CA ARG A 68 -15.20 -11.11 31.83
C ARG A 68 -16.62 -11.57 31.48
N LYS A 69 -16.85 -12.88 31.32
CA LYS A 69 -18.16 -13.48 31.65
C LYS A 69 -18.04 -14.08 33.05
N ALA A 70 -18.85 -13.56 33.96
CA ALA A 70 -18.94 -13.97 35.35
C ALA A 70 -19.13 -15.49 35.44
N ILE A 71 -18.18 -16.20 36.04
CA ILE A 71 -18.25 -17.54 36.69
C ILE A 71 -16.81 -17.99 37.09
N SER A 72 -15.76 -17.48 36.43
CA SER A 72 -14.36 -17.70 36.82
C SER A 72 -13.59 -16.38 36.77
N CYS A 73 -12.95 -15.98 37.87
CA CYS A 73 -12.26 -14.69 37.99
C CYS A 73 -10.96 -14.60 37.17
N THR A 74 -10.71 -15.53 36.24
CA THR A 74 -9.52 -15.56 35.39
C THR A 74 -9.80 -14.78 34.10
N PRO A 75 -9.03 -13.73 33.77
CA PRO A 75 -9.15 -13.08 32.47
C PRO A 75 -8.87 -14.08 31.35
N LEU A 76 -9.82 -14.26 30.44
CA LEU A 76 -9.60 -15.02 29.21
C LEU A 76 -8.78 -14.15 28.27
N TYR A 77 -7.69 -14.68 27.74
CA TYR A 77 -6.91 -14.01 26.70
C TYR A 77 -7.19 -14.68 25.36
N VAL A 78 -7.41 -13.87 24.34
CA VAL A 78 -7.44 -14.35 22.95
C VAL A 78 -6.05 -14.11 22.38
N LYS A 79 -5.35 -15.19 22.05
CA LYS A 79 -4.06 -15.12 21.34
C LYS A 79 -4.35 -14.92 19.86
N ILE A 80 -3.81 -13.88 19.26
CA ILE A 80 -3.84 -13.66 17.82
C ILE A 80 -2.49 -14.06 17.26
N SER A 81 -2.49 -14.95 16.28
CA SER A 81 -1.29 -15.37 15.55
C SER A 81 -1.40 -14.89 14.11
N LEU A 82 -0.40 -14.14 13.65
CA LEU A 82 -0.29 -13.70 12.26
C LEU A 82 0.62 -14.67 11.50
N LYS A 83 0.17 -15.12 10.32
CA LYS A 83 0.93 -15.97 9.40
C LYS A 83 1.03 -15.32 8.03
N ASN A 84 2.09 -15.67 7.31
CA ASN A 84 2.34 -15.23 5.93
C ASN A 84 2.28 -13.70 5.77
N THR A 85 2.87 -12.96 6.72
CA THR A 85 2.79 -11.49 6.78
C THR A 85 3.60 -10.78 5.71
N CYS A 86 4.40 -11.49 4.92
CA CYS A 86 5.27 -10.93 3.89
C CYS A 86 4.59 -9.89 2.97
N THR A 87 3.31 -10.08 2.64
CA THR A 87 2.50 -9.16 1.84
C THR A 87 2.23 -7.82 2.54
N ILE A 88 1.88 -7.84 3.82
CA ILE A 88 1.64 -6.63 4.60
C ILE A 88 2.97 -5.98 4.98
N ASP A 89 4.00 -6.78 5.26
CA ASP A 89 5.31 -6.27 5.66
C ASP A 89 5.94 -5.40 4.57
N GLY A 90 5.94 -5.89 3.32
CA GLY A 90 6.44 -5.13 2.18
C GLY A 90 5.65 -3.83 1.95
N PHE A 91 4.32 -3.88 2.06
CA PHE A 91 3.45 -2.70 1.98
C PHE A 91 3.80 -1.65 3.05
N LEU A 92 3.92 -2.09 4.31
CA LEU A 92 4.21 -1.20 5.44
C LEU A 92 5.59 -0.55 5.30
N MET A 93 6.60 -1.31 4.84
CA MET A 93 7.94 -0.76 4.60
C MET A 93 7.94 0.30 3.51
N ILE A 94 7.35 0.01 2.36
CA ILE A 94 7.28 0.96 1.25
C ILE A 94 6.53 2.23 1.69
N LEU A 95 5.39 2.08 2.35
CA LEU A 95 4.62 3.22 2.85
C LEU A 95 5.41 4.04 3.88
N TYR A 96 6.06 3.38 4.84
CA TYR A 96 6.88 4.04 5.86
C TYR A 96 7.99 4.89 5.23
N VAL A 97 8.74 4.31 4.29
CA VAL A 97 9.85 4.98 3.61
C VAL A 97 9.35 6.18 2.82
N ILE A 98 8.29 6.03 2.01
CA ILE A 98 7.70 7.11 1.24
C ILE A 98 7.27 8.28 2.15
N LEU A 99 6.61 7.97 3.27
CA LEU A 99 6.13 8.97 4.21
C LEU A 99 7.26 9.65 4.99
N ARG A 100 8.35 8.95 5.28
CA ARG A 100 9.51 9.51 5.99
C ARG A 100 10.41 10.35 5.12
N ASP A 101 10.59 9.94 3.86
CA ASP A 101 11.46 10.65 2.94
C ASP A 101 10.82 11.94 2.40
N ASN A 102 9.48 12.04 2.43
CA ASN A 102 8.73 13.17 1.89
C ASN A 102 7.97 13.94 2.99
N GLN A 103 8.44 15.14 3.34
CA GLN A 103 7.89 15.92 4.47
C GLN A 103 6.39 16.28 4.36
N SER A 104 5.86 16.52 3.15
CA SER A 104 4.45 16.89 2.97
C SER A 104 3.51 15.69 2.93
N PHE A 105 4.01 14.49 2.59
CA PHE A 105 3.18 13.32 2.32
C PHE A 105 2.41 12.82 3.54
N PRO A 106 2.95 12.78 4.77
CA PRO A 106 2.17 12.41 5.95
C PRO A 106 0.90 13.26 6.12
N ARG A 107 0.99 14.56 5.82
CA ARG A 107 -0.16 15.48 5.87
C ARG A 107 -1.16 15.19 4.75
N GLU A 108 -0.67 15.00 3.52
CA GLU A 108 -1.51 14.73 2.35
C GLU A 108 -2.24 13.38 2.48
N VAL A 109 -1.52 12.31 2.85
CA VAL A 109 -2.08 10.98 3.09
C VAL A 109 -3.02 10.99 4.30
N GLY A 110 -2.72 11.79 5.32
CA GLY A 110 -3.57 11.96 6.49
C GLY A 110 -4.95 12.54 6.20
N ILE A 111 -5.17 13.18 5.04
CA ILE A 111 -6.50 13.61 4.59
C ILE A 111 -7.39 12.40 4.29
N PHE A 112 -6.80 11.32 3.76
CA PHE A 112 -7.52 10.12 3.33
C PHE A 112 -7.53 9.03 4.40
N LEU A 113 -6.41 8.83 5.09
CA LEU A 113 -6.25 7.79 6.11
C LEU A 113 -6.52 8.28 7.53
N GLY A 114 -6.75 9.57 7.73
CA GLY A 114 -6.83 10.18 9.05
C GLY A 114 -5.45 10.55 9.60
N ARG A 115 -5.30 11.81 10.01
CA ARG A 115 -4.04 12.35 10.53
C ARG A 115 -3.47 11.55 11.71
N GLN A 116 -4.31 11.27 12.71
CA GLN A 116 -3.89 10.51 13.89
C GLN A 116 -3.43 9.09 13.55
N PHE A 117 -4.09 8.46 12.57
CA PHE A 117 -3.71 7.13 12.11
C PHE A 117 -2.30 7.14 11.50
N VAL A 118 -2.02 8.11 10.62
CA VAL A 118 -0.70 8.24 9.98
C VAL A 118 0.39 8.58 11.01
N GLU A 119 0.12 9.50 11.93
CA GLU A 119 1.05 9.85 13.01
C GLU A 119 1.34 8.63 13.91
N HIS A 120 0.32 7.85 14.28
CA HIS A 120 0.48 6.65 15.09
C HIS A 120 1.21 5.52 14.35
N PHE A 121 0.90 5.30 13.07
CA PHE A 121 1.63 4.37 12.20
C PHE A 121 3.13 4.69 12.17
N LEU A 122 3.48 5.96 11.91
CA LEU A 122 4.87 6.41 11.85
C LEU A 122 5.58 6.28 13.20
N TYR A 123 4.88 6.54 14.30
CA TYR A 123 5.40 6.35 15.66
C TYR A 123 5.70 4.88 15.97
N LEU A 124 4.77 3.98 15.67
CA LEU A 124 4.94 2.55 15.94
C LEU A 124 6.07 1.93 15.11
N MET A 125 6.21 2.36 13.84
CA MET A 125 7.33 1.96 12.98
C MET A 125 8.67 2.43 13.55
N ASP A 126 8.77 3.69 14.00
CA ASP A 126 9.98 4.22 14.65
C ASP A 126 10.29 3.55 16.00
N SER A 127 9.25 3.07 16.69
CA SER A 127 9.36 2.42 17.99
C SER A 127 9.59 0.91 17.90
N TYR A 128 9.77 0.37 16.69
CA TYR A 128 9.97 -1.06 16.42
C TYR A 128 8.80 -1.95 16.87
N ASP A 129 7.59 -1.39 17.07
CA ASP A 129 6.40 -2.14 17.51
C ASP A 129 5.62 -2.70 16.32
N TYR A 130 6.30 -3.58 15.60
CA TYR A 130 5.88 -4.11 14.31
C TYR A 130 4.61 -4.96 14.36
N THR A 131 4.40 -5.67 15.47
CA THR A 131 3.17 -6.46 15.64
C THR A 131 1.98 -5.53 15.80
N THR A 132 2.12 -4.47 16.60
CA THR A 132 1.05 -3.47 16.73
C THR A 132 0.80 -2.72 15.42
N VAL A 133 1.83 -2.37 14.64
CA VAL A 133 1.66 -1.78 13.29
C VAL A 133 0.79 -2.68 12.39
N LYS A 134 1.08 -3.98 12.34
CA LYS A 134 0.31 -4.94 11.53
C LYS A 134 -1.15 -4.99 12.01
N MET A 135 -1.36 -5.09 13.32
CA MET A 135 -2.70 -5.16 13.90
C MET A 135 -3.51 -3.88 13.67
N LEU A 136 -2.86 -2.71 13.76
CA LEU A 136 -3.47 -1.41 13.44
C LEU A 136 -4.03 -1.42 12.02
N TRP A 137 -3.25 -1.86 11.03
CA TRP A 137 -3.72 -1.96 9.65
C TRP A 137 -4.80 -3.02 9.45
N ILE A 138 -4.63 -4.21 10.03
CA ILE A 138 -5.59 -5.31 9.90
C ILE A 138 -6.97 -4.91 10.43
N TRP A 139 -7.04 -4.19 11.54
CA TRP A 139 -8.33 -3.81 12.14
C TRP A 139 -8.96 -2.58 11.56
N ASP A 140 -8.18 -1.52 11.34
CA ASP A 140 -8.74 -0.22 10.99
C ASP A 140 -9.00 -0.08 9.49
N ARG A 141 -8.40 -0.96 8.68
CA ARG A 141 -8.34 -0.74 7.23
C ARG A 141 -8.56 -1.98 6.39
N MET A 142 -8.19 -3.16 6.86
CA MET A 142 -8.46 -4.39 6.10
C MET A 142 -9.88 -4.91 6.35
N SER A 143 -10.60 -5.20 5.27
CA SER A 143 -11.85 -5.95 5.32
C SER A 143 -11.59 -7.43 5.59
N LYS A 144 -12.57 -8.14 6.17
CA LYS A 144 -12.51 -9.62 6.37
C LYS A 144 -12.34 -10.43 5.08
N ARG A 145 -12.50 -9.82 3.90
CA ARG A 145 -12.26 -10.48 2.61
C ARG A 145 -10.79 -10.43 2.19
N GLN A 146 -10.00 -9.52 2.77
CA GLN A 146 -8.56 -9.33 2.53
C GLN A 146 -7.67 -10.23 3.39
N TYR A 147 -8.23 -11.19 4.14
CA TYR A 147 -7.43 -12.16 4.89
C TYR A 147 -8.24 -13.40 5.21
N ARG A 148 -7.55 -14.51 5.46
CA ARG A 148 -8.18 -15.73 5.98
C ARG A 148 -8.01 -15.73 7.48
N SER A 149 -9.05 -16.14 8.20
CA SER A 149 -8.94 -16.28 9.65
C SER A 149 -9.64 -17.54 10.15
N VAL A 150 -9.00 -18.24 11.08
CA VAL A 150 -9.53 -19.44 11.70
C VAL A 150 -9.42 -19.32 13.22
N ILE A 151 -10.44 -19.76 13.94
CA ILE A 151 -10.44 -19.79 15.40
C ILE A 151 -10.14 -21.22 15.85
N HIS A 152 -9.06 -21.39 16.62
CA HIS A 152 -8.68 -22.65 17.25
C HIS A 152 -8.62 -22.44 18.77
N HIS A 153 -9.56 -23.02 19.50
CA HIS A 153 -9.72 -22.79 20.95
C HIS A 153 -9.82 -21.30 21.30
N ALA A 154 -8.90 -20.78 22.12
CA ALA A 154 -8.79 -19.37 22.50
C ALA A 154 -7.78 -18.59 21.62
N ALA A 155 -7.45 -19.12 20.43
CA ALA A 155 -6.55 -18.46 19.49
C ALA A 155 -7.25 -18.11 18.18
N LEU A 156 -7.07 -16.88 17.71
CA LEU A 156 -7.41 -16.43 16.36
C LEU A 156 -6.15 -16.47 15.51
N GLU A 157 -6.17 -17.26 14.46
CA GLU A 157 -5.12 -17.26 13.45
C GLU A 157 -5.57 -16.40 12.26
N ILE A 158 -4.71 -15.49 11.82
CA ILE A 158 -4.91 -14.65 10.64
C ILE A 158 -3.80 -14.94 9.64
N ASP A 159 -4.17 -15.37 8.45
CA ASP A 159 -3.30 -15.65 7.32
C ASP A 159 -3.46 -14.56 6.26
N LEU A 160 -2.35 -13.87 5.96
CA LEU A 160 -2.29 -12.73 5.06
C LEU A 160 -1.76 -13.07 3.66
N PHE A 161 -1.59 -14.36 3.33
CA PHE A 161 -1.13 -14.76 2.02
C PHE A 161 -2.07 -14.31 0.89
N GLY A 162 -1.50 -13.77 -0.19
CA GLY A 162 -2.23 -13.40 -1.41
C GLY A 162 -2.90 -12.02 -1.42
N ASN A 163 -2.71 -11.20 -0.38
CA ASN A 163 -3.41 -9.91 -0.23
C ASN A 163 -2.55 -8.68 -0.58
N GLU A 164 -1.37 -8.86 -1.19
CA GLU A 164 -0.42 -7.75 -1.44
C GLU A 164 -1.06 -6.62 -2.25
N HIS A 165 -1.64 -6.92 -3.40
CA HIS A 165 -2.24 -5.89 -4.24
C HIS A 165 -3.42 -5.21 -3.54
N GLU A 166 -4.22 -5.98 -2.79
CA GLU A 166 -5.35 -5.44 -2.02
C GLU A 166 -4.89 -4.57 -0.85
N ASN A 167 -3.70 -4.82 -0.27
CA ASN A 167 -3.10 -4.00 0.77
C ASN A 167 -2.76 -2.60 0.26
N PHE A 168 -2.41 -2.44 -1.01
CA PHE A 168 -2.23 -1.12 -1.63
C PHE A 168 -3.55 -0.54 -2.13
N THR A 169 -4.32 -1.29 -2.92
CA THR A 169 -5.44 -0.71 -3.67
C THR A 169 -6.66 -0.41 -2.85
N LYS A 170 -7.13 -1.33 -2.01
CA LYS A 170 -8.37 -1.11 -1.22
C LYS A 170 -8.16 -0.08 -0.12
N ASN A 171 -6.96 -0.09 0.45
CA ASN A 171 -6.60 0.77 1.57
C ASN A 171 -6.33 2.23 1.15
N LEU A 172 -6.02 2.45 -0.13
CA LEU A 172 -5.65 3.77 -0.68
C LEU A 172 -6.52 4.19 -1.87
N GLU A 173 -7.67 3.52 -2.07
CA GLU A 173 -8.52 3.67 -3.25
C GLU A 173 -9.05 5.10 -3.44
N THR A 174 -9.41 5.77 -2.34
CA THR A 174 -9.95 7.13 -2.40
C THR A 174 -8.89 8.11 -2.90
N MET A 175 -7.65 7.96 -2.44
CA MET A 175 -6.53 8.83 -2.79
C MET A 175 -6.17 8.71 -4.29
N MET A 176 -6.22 7.50 -4.86
CA MET A 176 -5.88 7.26 -6.27
C MET A 176 -7.09 7.36 -7.22
N SER A 177 -8.25 7.77 -6.71
CA SER A 177 -9.47 7.78 -7.51
C SER A 177 -9.40 8.80 -8.66
N THR A 178 -9.96 8.41 -9.80
CA THR A 178 -10.01 9.20 -11.02
C THR A 178 -11.44 9.31 -11.53
N MET A 179 -11.70 10.35 -12.30
CA MET A 179 -12.98 10.62 -12.95
C MET A 179 -12.74 10.90 -14.43
N GLN A 180 -13.68 10.45 -15.26
CA GLN A 180 -13.72 10.78 -16.67
C GLN A 180 -15.17 11.05 -17.06
N GLU A 181 -15.43 12.24 -17.57
CA GLU A 181 -16.74 12.61 -18.09
C GLU A 181 -16.90 12.09 -19.52
N SER A 182 -18.13 11.79 -19.91
CA SER A 182 -18.47 11.47 -21.28
C SER A 182 -19.77 12.12 -21.74
N LEU A 183 -19.85 12.38 -23.05
CA LEU A 183 -21.01 12.93 -23.71
C LEU A 183 -21.37 12.10 -24.94
N CYS A 184 -22.64 11.72 -25.07
CA CYS A 184 -23.16 11.10 -26.28
C CYS A 184 -23.64 12.16 -27.28
N THR A 185 -23.27 11.96 -28.55
CA THR A 185 -23.69 12.81 -29.67
C THR A 185 -25.19 12.72 -29.97
N ASN A 186 -25.84 11.61 -29.57
CA ASN A 186 -27.28 11.45 -29.70
C ASN A 186 -28.02 12.20 -28.57
N TRP A 187 -28.78 13.23 -28.94
CA TRP A 187 -29.55 14.07 -28.03
C TRP A 187 -30.65 13.31 -27.26
N SER A 188 -31.17 12.23 -27.83
CA SER A 188 -32.20 11.38 -27.22
C SER A 188 -31.62 10.22 -26.40
N CYS A 189 -30.29 10.17 -26.23
CA CYS A 189 -29.65 9.17 -25.38
C CYS A 189 -30.11 9.36 -23.92
N PRO A 190 -30.67 8.34 -23.25
CA PRO A 190 -31.19 8.47 -21.88
C PRO A 190 -30.09 8.81 -20.87
N ALA A 191 -28.87 8.31 -21.11
CA ALA A 191 -27.70 8.60 -20.30
C ALA A 191 -26.69 9.38 -21.13
N ARG A 192 -27.13 10.51 -21.70
CA ARG A 192 -26.32 11.31 -22.62
C ARG A 192 -25.02 11.80 -21.98
N PHE A 193 -25.10 12.36 -20.79
CA PHE A 193 -23.94 12.70 -19.96
C PHE A 193 -23.72 11.61 -18.92
N GLN A 194 -22.47 11.18 -18.73
CA GLN A 194 -22.09 10.20 -17.71
C GLN A 194 -20.73 10.55 -17.11
N GLU A 195 -20.57 10.29 -15.82
CA GLU A 195 -19.31 10.38 -15.09
C GLU A 195 -18.82 8.97 -14.74
N PHE A 196 -17.57 8.68 -15.07
CA PHE A 196 -16.94 7.39 -14.81
C PHE A 196 -15.85 7.52 -13.75
N ILE A 197 -16.22 7.20 -12.52
CA ILE A 197 -15.30 7.14 -11.40
C ILE A 197 -14.59 5.77 -11.41
N GLN A 198 -13.26 5.80 -11.34
CA GLN A 198 -12.46 4.61 -11.07
C GLN A 198 -11.63 4.82 -9.81
N LYS A 199 -11.72 3.86 -8.90
CA LYS A 199 -11.05 3.87 -7.60
C LYS A 199 -9.57 3.44 -7.67
N THR A 200 -9.18 2.75 -8.73
CA THR A 200 -7.82 2.26 -8.94
C THR A 200 -7.41 2.49 -10.38
N ILE A 201 -6.10 2.63 -10.60
CA ILE A 201 -5.52 2.75 -11.94
C ILE A 201 -5.21 1.33 -12.42
N ASN A 202 -6.12 0.76 -13.20
CA ASN A 202 -5.98 -0.58 -13.74
C ASN A 202 -5.45 -0.51 -15.16
N ILE A 203 -4.14 -0.72 -15.31
CA ILE A 203 -3.49 -0.86 -16.60
C ILE A 203 -3.32 -2.34 -16.94
N ASN A 204 -3.74 -2.72 -18.14
CA ASN A 204 -3.57 -4.08 -18.64
C ASN A 204 -2.39 -4.13 -19.62
N PRO A 205 -1.70 -5.26 -19.72
CA PRO A 205 -0.71 -5.43 -20.76
C PRO A 205 -1.38 -5.28 -22.15
N PRO A 206 -0.76 -4.55 -23.08
CA PRO A 206 -1.32 -4.36 -24.41
C PRO A 206 -1.37 -5.69 -25.17
N HIS A 207 -2.36 -5.85 -26.05
CA HIS A 207 -2.50 -7.07 -26.87
C HIS A 207 -1.31 -7.30 -27.81
N GLU A 208 -0.70 -6.21 -28.28
CA GLU A 208 0.56 -6.22 -29.01
C GLU A 208 1.54 -5.29 -28.29
N LEU A 209 2.76 -5.77 -28.02
CA LEU A 209 3.77 -4.97 -27.33
C LEU A 209 4.15 -3.77 -28.22
N PRO A 210 3.95 -2.52 -27.74
CA PRO A 210 4.34 -1.35 -28.50
C PRO A 210 5.87 -1.32 -28.68
N PRO A 211 6.39 -0.65 -29.72
CA PRO A 211 7.83 -0.51 -29.93
C PRO A 211 8.54 0.36 -28.86
N ARG A 212 7.78 0.96 -27.93
CA ARG A 212 8.26 1.84 -26.85
C ARG A 212 7.83 1.28 -25.49
N ASP A 213 7.92 2.11 -24.45
CA ASP A 213 7.52 1.83 -23.08
C ASP A 213 6.05 1.32 -22.97
N PRO A 214 5.84 0.03 -22.68
CA PRO A 214 4.51 -0.56 -22.64
C PRO A 214 3.71 -0.09 -21.43
N ILE A 215 4.36 0.23 -20.31
CA ILE A 215 3.71 0.69 -19.08
C ILE A 215 3.22 2.13 -19.29
N GLN A 216 4.07 3.02 -19.80
CA GLN A 216 3.64 4.39 -20.13
C GLN A 216 2.50 4.39 -21.15
N SER A 217 2.57 3.53 -22.18
CA SER A 217 1.52 3.43 -23.19
C SER A 217 0.17 3.01 -22.60
N ALA A 218 0.17 2.02 -21.69
CA ALA A 218 -1.05 1.55 -21.03
C ALA A 218 -1.63 2.60 -20.06
N VAL A 219 -0.75 3.38 -19.40
CA VAL A 219 -1.15 4.52 -18.58
C VAL A 219 -1.75 5.64 -19.44
N ASP A 220 -1.12 5.96 -20.58
CA ASP A 220 -1.62 6.98 -21.50
C ASP A 220 -3.02 6.59 -22.03
N GLU A 221 -3.23 5.33 -22.40
CA GLU A 221 -4.53 4.82 -22.83
C GLU A 221 -5.60 4.94 -21.72
N PHE A 222 -5.21 4.71 -20.46
CA PHE A 222 -6.11 4.86 -19.33
C PHE A 222 -6.57 6.31 -19.14
N PHE A 223 -5.67 7.27 -19.37
CA PHE A 223 -5.92 8.68 -19.14
C PHE A 223 -6.46 9.44 -20.36
N CYS A 224 -6.25 8.94 -21.57
CA CYS A 224 -6.54 9.69 -22.78
C CYS A 224 -8.05 9.91 -23.04
N PRO A 225 -8.40 10.98 -23.76
CA PRO A 225 -9.73 11.13 -24.34
C PRO A 225 -9.94 10.03 -25.39
N LYS A 226 -11.17 9.59 -25.55
CA LYS A 226 -11.50 8.57 -26.56
C LYS A 226 -12.93 8.67 -27.04
N ILE A 227 -13.19 8.17 -28.23
CA ILE A 227 -14.53 8.12 -28.82
C ILE A 227 -14.87 6.66 -29.07
N ILE A 228 -16.00 6.21 -28.55
CA ILE A 228 -16.50 4.84 -28.74
C ILE A 228 -17.97 4.86 -29.16
N LEU A 229 -18.47 3.74 -29.67
CA LEU A 229 -19.90 3.56 -29.88
C LEU A 229 -20.64 3.57 -28.54
N CYS A 230 -21.74 4.32 -28.47
CA CYS A 230 -22.57 4.36 -27.27
C CYS A 230 -23.19 2.98 -27.01
N LYS A 231 -23.04 2.47 -25.79
CA LYS A 231 -23.56 1.15 -25.37
C LYS A 231 -24.98 1.22 -24.79
N GLU A 232 -25.58 2.41 -24.74
CA GLU A 232 -26.95 2.58 -24.26
C GLU A 232 -27.94 1.90 -25.20
N LEU A 233 -28.91 1.18 -24.63
CA LEU A 233 -29.89 0.42 -25.40
C LEU A 233 -30.67 1.34 -26.35
N GLY A 234 -30.67 1.01 -27.65
CA GLY A 234 -31.33 1.80 -28.69
C GLY A 234 -30.59 3.09 -29.07
N CYS A 235 -29.37 3.31 -28.58
CA CYS A 235 -28.54 4.45 -28.96
C CYS A 235 -27.50 4.05 -30.01
N ASN A 236 -27.51 4.73 -31.16
CA ASN A 236 -26.50 4.54 -32.22
C ASN A 236 -25.49 5.72 -32.28
N GLY A 237 -25.45 6.54 -31.23
CA GLY A 237 -24.56 7.70 -31.17
C GLY A 237 -23.11 7.32 -30.88
N LEU A 238 -22.22 8.28 -31.07
CA LEU A 238 -20.85 8.20 -30.57
C LEU A 238 -20.82 8.77 -29.14
N ARG A 239 -20.01 8.18 -28.28
CA ARG A 239 -19.75 8.67 -26.93
C ARG A 239 -18.31 9.15 -26.86
N GLU A 240 -18.16 10.43 -26.60
CA GLU A 240 -16.88 11.11 -26.45
C GLU A 240 -16.53 11.16 -24.97
N PHE A 241 -15.34 10.69 -24.62
CA PHE A 241 -14.78 10.73 -23.28
C PHE A 241 -13.75 11.85 -23.21
N SER A 242 -13.85 12.67 -22.17
CA SER A 242 -12.88 13.72 -21.83
C SER A 242 -11.55 13.12 -21.37
N GLN A 243 -10.54 13.97 -21.16
CA GLN A 243 -9.32 13.58 -20.47
C GLN A 243 -9.66 13.11 -19.04
N ARG A 244 -9.16 11.94 -18.64
CA ARG A 244 -9.34 11.48 -17.26
C ARG A 244 -8.47 12.30 -16.30
N VAL A 245 -9.02 12.61 -15.13
CA VAL A 245 -8.37 13.41 -14.09
C VAL A 245 -8.48 12.75 -12.72
N PHE A 246 -7.57 13.09 -11.81
CA PHE A 246 -7.67 12.64 -10.41
C PHE A 246 -8.77 13.42 -9.67
N CYS A 247 -9.57 12.73 -8.86
CA CYS A 247 -10.70 13.34 -8.15
C CYS A 247 -10.27 14.37 -7.10
N HIS A 248 -9.10 14.19 -6.51
CA HIS A 248 -8.60 14.99 -5.38
C HIS A 248 -7.28 15.71 -5.69
N GLY A 249 -7.00 15.93 -6.98
CA GLY A 249 -5.69 16.38 -7.44
C GLY A 249 -4.68 15.22 -7.56
N PRO A 250 -3.46 15.50 -8.06
CA PRO A 250 -2.43 14.47 -8.26
C PRO A 250 -2.04 13.84 -6.90
N PRO A 251 -2.21 12.53 -6.69
CA PRO A 251 -1.89 11.90 -5.41
C PRO A 251 -0.38 11.96 -5.13
N PRO A 252 0.05 11.92 -3.85
CA PRO A 252 1.47 11.91 -3.48
C PRO A 252 2.21 10.71 -4.06
N PHE A 253 1.52 9.58 -4.23
CA PHE A 253 2.04 8.40 -4.92
C PHE A 253 0.91 7.59 -5.56
N VAL A 254 1.27 6.79 -6.55
CA VAL A 254 0.39 5.92 -7.33
C VAL A 254 0.93 4.51 -7.31
N ILE A 255 0.03 3.53 -7.17
CA ILE A 255 0.35 2.11 -7.27
C ILE A 255 -0.23 1.53 -8.55
N LEU A 256 0.61 0.86 -9.33
CA LEU A 256 0.20 0.10 -10.51
C LEU A 256 0.13 -1.39 -10.15
N ASN A 257 -0.98 -2.03 -10.48
CA ASN A 257 -1.11 -3.48 -10.39
C ASN A 257 -0.31 -4.15 -11.51
N MET A 258 0.68 -4.94 -11.15
CA MET A 258 1.49 -5.69 -12.11
C MET A 258 1.17 -7.18 -12.13
N GLN A 259 0.23 -7.67 -11.33
CA GLN A 259 -0.10 -9.10 -11.27
C GLN A 259 -0.58 -9.70 -12.59
N LEU A 260 -1.24 -8.90 -13.44
CA LEU A 260 -1.67 -9.32 -14.79
C LEU A 260 -0.57 -9.16 -15.83
N TRP A 261 0.51 -8.47 -15.49
CA TRP A 261 1.66 -8.27 -16.37
C TRP A 261 2.61 -9.43 -16.17
N LYS A 262 2.93 -10.13 -17.26
CA LYS A 262 3.98 -11.14 -17.22
C LYS A 262 5.32 -10.41 -17.20
N SER A 263 5.97 -10.39 -16.04
CA SER A 263 7.26 -9.71 -15.87
C SER A 263 8.32 -10.18 -16.86
N GLU A 264 8.24 -11.44 -17.32
CA GLU A 264 9.12 -12.04 -18.30
C GLU A 264 8.97 -11.40 -19.71
N GLU A 265 7.83 -10.76 -19.97
CA GLU A 265 7.52 -10.04 -21.22
C GLU A 265 7.84 -8.54 -21.12
N LEU A 266 8.18 -8.02 -19.93
CA LEU A 266 8.61 -6.64 -19.72
C LEU A 266 10.13 -6.52 -19.92
N SER A 267 10.54 -5.90 -21.02
CA SER A 267 11.95 -5.62 -21.29
C SER A 267 12.54 -4.53 -20.38
N TYR A 268 11.69 -3.68 -19.80
CA TYR A 268 12.07 -2.53 -18.99
C TYR A 268 10.91 -2.05 -18.12
N VAL A 269 11.21 -1.52 -16.93
CA VAL A 269 10.28 -0.79 -16.07
C VAL A 269 10.68 0.68 -16.07
N PRO A 270 9.78 1.61 -16.45
CA PRO A 270 10.11 3.03 -16.46
C PRO A 270 10.46 3.56 -15.09
N TYR A 271 11.59 4.25 -15.01
CA TYR A 271 11.92 4.99 -13.80
C TYR A 271 11.03 6.24 -13.64
N HIS A 272 10.55 6.81 -14.74
CA HIS A 272 9.64 7.95 -14.73
C HIS A 272 8.35 7.66 -15.47
N LEU A 273 7.25 8.06 -14.86
CA LEU A 273 5.90 7.86 -15.38
C LEU A 273 5.17 9.20 -15.48
N ALA A 274 4.63 9.52 -16.64
CA ALA A 274 3.75 10.66 -16.83
C ALA A 274 2.30 10.24 -16.58
N LEU A 275 1.63 10.90 -15.63
CA LEU A 275 0.25 10.63 -15.22
C LEU A 275 -0.53 11.95 -15.22
N SER A 276 -1.43 12.13 -16.20
CA SER A 276 -2.30 13.32 -16.32
C SER A 276 -1.53 14.64 -16.14
N GLN A 277 -0.49 14.86 -16.95
CA GLN A 277 0.42 16.03 -16.92
C GLN A 277 1.39 16.13 -15.73
N HIS A 278 1.37 15.18 -14.80
CA HIS A 278 2.28 15.16 -13.66
C HIS A 278 3.34 14.07 -13.86
N ARG A 279 4.56 14.34 -13.42
CA ARG A 279 5.66 13.38 -13.46
C ARG A 279 5.75 12.64 -12.14
N TYR A 280 5.90 11.33 -12.22
CA TYR A 280 6.14 10.47 -11.08
C TYR A 280 7.45 9.69 -11.27
N SER A 281 8.10 9.32 -10.18
CA SER A 281 9.34 8.53 -10.15
C SER A 281 9.12 7.22 -9.42
N LEU A 282 9.71 6.14 -9.92
CA LEU A 282 9.64 4.81 -9.31
C LEU A 282 10.47 4.78 -8.02
N GLU A 283 9.83 4.53 -6.89
CA GLU A 283 10.48 4.51 -5.56
C GLU A 283 10.24 3.21 -4.81
N GLY A 284 9.33 2.37 -5.29
CA GLY A 284 9.00 1.12 -4.62
C GLY A 284 8.44 0.08 -5.58
N ALA A 285 8.64 -1.18 -5.23
CA ALA A 285 8.05 -2.31 -5.91
C ALA A 285 7.84 -3.45 -4.92
N THR A 286 6.78 -4.22 -5.12
CA THR A 286 6.62 -5.52 -4.47
C THR A 286 6.88 -6.62 -5.47
N LEU A 287 7.53 -7.66 -4.98
CA LEU A 287 8.16 -8.70 -5.77
C LEU A 287 7.63 -10.05 -5.29
N PHE A 288 7.22 -10.91 -6.21
CA PHE A 288 6.74 -12.24 -5.90
C PHE A 288 7.72 -13.32 -6.39
N ASN A 289 8.18 -14.15 -5.45
CA ASN A 289 8.94 -15.36 -5.74
C ASN A 289 7.97 -16.52 -5.95
N LYS A 290 7.90 -17.03 -7.19
CA LYS A 290 7.07 -18.19 -7.58
C LYS A 290 7.48 -19.47 -6.84
N GLU A 291 8.78 -19.69 -6.64
CA GLU A 291 9.31 -20.94 -6.07
C GLU A 291 9.09 -21.00 -4.57
N GLU A 292 9.38 -19.90 -3.87
CA GLU A 292 9.23 -19.80 -2.42
C GLU A 292 7.80 -19.42 -2.00
N HIS A 293 6.93 -19.08 -2.97
CA HIS A 293 5.62 -18.48 -2.72
C HIS A 293 5.69 -17.35 -1.70
N HIS A 294 6.58 -16.39 -1.96
CA HIS A 294 6.93 -15.34 -1.01
C HIS A 294 6.90 -13.95 -1.64
N TYR A 295 6.46 -12.95 -0.87
CA TYR A 295 6.47 -11.56 -1.27
C TYR A 295 7.60 -10.81 -0.57
N SER A 296 8.43 -10.12 -1.34
CA SER A 296 9.43 -9.18 -0.85
C SER A 296 9.14 -7.77 -1.37
N ALA A 297 9.84 -6.77 -0.86
CA ALA A 297 9.71 -5.39 -1.30
C ALA A 297 11.08 -4.85 -1.72
N ALA A 298 11.09 -3.97 -2.71
CA ALA A 298 12.22 -3.12 -3.02
C ALA A 298 11.78 -1.66 -2.92
N PHE A 299 12.64 -0.80 -2.38
CA PHE A 299 12.35 0.63 -2.29
C PHE A 299 13.62 1.46 -2.31
N GLN A 300 13.51 2.73 -2.67
CA GLN A 300 14.62 3.65 -2.76
C GLN A 300 14.70 4.56 -1.50
N ILE A 301 15.93 4.78 -1.02
CA ILE A 301 16.27 5.74 0.03
C ILE A 301 17.54 6.47 -0.42
N ASP A 302 17.51 7.81 -0.49
CA ASP A 302 18.64 8.64 -0.91
C ASP A 302 19.28 8.23 -2.25
N GLY A 303 18.46 7.72 -3.18
CA GLY A 303 18.94 7.23 -4.49
C GLY A 303 19.43 5.78 -4.49
N TYR A 304 19.55 5.13 -3.33
CA TYR A 304 19.97 3.74 -3.20
C TYR A 304 18.77 2.80 -3.14
N TRP A 305 18.84 1.67 -3.84
CA TRP A 305 17.82 0.63 -3.76
C TRP A 305 18.08 -0.30 -2.58
N MET A 306 17.04 -0.54 -1.80
CA MET A 306 17.03 -1.50 -0.71
C MET A 306 16.08 -2.64 -1.06
N HIS A 307 16.43 -3.86 -0.68
CA HIS A 307 15.57 -5.05 -0.77
C HIS A 307 15.22 -5.52 0.63
N TYR A 308 13.92 -5.62 0.88
CA TYR A 308 13.35 -6.12 2.11
C TYR A 308 12.70 -7.50 1.89
N ASP A 309 13.20 -8.51 2.59
CA ASP A 309 12.71 -9.90 2.56
C ASP A 309 12.46 -10.40 3.99
N GLY A 310 11.18 -10.40 4.40
CA GLY A 310 10.78 -10.76 5.75
C GLY A 310 11.05 -12.23 6.15
N LEU A 311 11.34 -13.14 5.20
CA LEU A 311 11.69 -14.53 5.52
C LEU A 311 13.15 -14.70 5.94
N ARG A 312 14.01 -13.74 5.62
CA ARG A 312 15.44 -13.82 5.92
C ARG A 312 15.73 -13.30 7.32
N SER A 313 16.79 -13.83 7.94
CA SER A 313 17.36 -13.26 9.16
C SER A 313 17.88 -11.84 8.91
N ASP A 314 18.53 -11.65 7.77
CA ASP A 314 18.99 -10.37 7.25
C ASP A 314 17.96 -9.87 6.24
N ASN A 315 16.90 -9.27 6.79
CA ASN A 315 15.71 -8.94 6.00
C ASN A 315 15.80 -7.60 5.28
N LEU A 316 16.91 -6.86 5.34
CA LEU A 316 17.09 -5.60 4.63
C LEU A 316 18.52 -5.49 4.05
N ILE A 317 18.62 -5.44 2.73
CA ILE A 317 19.89 -5.51 2.00
C ILE A 317 20.01 -4.35 1.02
N LEU A 318 21.20 -3.76 0.92
CA LEU A 318 21.50 -2.74 -0.08
C LEU A 318 21.74 -3.39 -1.45
N LEU A 319 21.05 -2.90 -2.47
CA LEU A 319 21.16 -3.38 -3.83
C LEU A 319 22.10 -2.51 -4.66
N ASN A 320 23.09 -3.13 -5.29
CA ASN A 320 23.98 -2.46 -6.25
C ASN A 320 23.36 -2.32 -7.65
N LYS A 321 22.29 -3.08 -7.91
CA LYS A 321 21.51 -3.07 -9.14
C LYS A 321 20.05 -3.31 -8.78
N PRO A 322 19.08 -2.83 -9.58
CA PRO A 322 17.68 -3.19 -9.38
C PRO A 322 17.51 -4.71 -9.26
N PRO A 323 16.54 -5.20 -8.46
CA PRO A 323 16.34 -6.63 -8.24
C PRO A 323 16.19 -7.36 -9.59
N GLU A 324 17.03 -8.37 -9.83
CA GLU A 324 16.94 -9.19 -11.04
C GLU A 324 15.73 -10.14 -10.93
N LEU A 325 14.66 -9.82 -11.67
CA LEU A 325 13.59 -10.73 -12.12
C LEU A 325 12.88 -11.57 -11.05
N LEU A 326 12.37 -10.92 -10.00
CA LEU A 326 11.16 -11.40 -9.33
C LEU A 326 9.93 -10.87 -10.07
N LEU A 327 8.82 -11.62 -10.04
CA LEU A 327 7.58 -11.18 -10.68
C LEU A 327 7.13 -9.89 -10.01
N LEU A 328 6.95 -8.85 -10.80
CA LEU A 328 6.41 -7.59 -10.32
C LEU A 328 4.95 -7.83 -9.89
N SER A 329 4.67 -7.62 -8.60
CA SER A 329 3.29 -7.66 -8.10
C SER A 329 2.67 -6.27 -8.15
N SER A 330 3.38 -5.27 -7.64
CA SER A 330 2.98 -3.87 -7.71
C SER A 330 4.20 -2.97 -7.94
N LEU A 331 3.98 -1.84 -8.62
CA LEU A 331 4.96 -0.75 -8.74
C LEU A 331 4.42 0.50 -8.03
N VAL A 332 5.28 1.18 -7.29
CA VAL A 332 4.93 2.37 -6.51
C VAL A 332 5.74 3.56 -7.02
N TYR A 333 5.01 4.52 -7.58
CA TYR A 333 5.56 5.74 -8.13
C TYR A 333 5.18 6.92 -7.24
N ILE A 334 6.13 7.75 -6.84
CA ILE A 334 5.86 8.98 -6.08
C ILE A 334 5.80 10.19 -7.00
N ARG A 335 4.99 11.18 -6.64
CA ARG A 335 4.91 12.45 -7.36
C ARG A 335 6.28 13.12 -7.28
N ALA A 336 6.88 13.40 -8.43
CA ALA A 336 8.18 14.07 -8.46
C ALA A 336 8.04 15.45 -7.79
N SER A 337 8.98 15.80 -6.92
CA SER A 337 9.12 17.18 -6.48
C SER A 337 9.64 18.00 -7.65
N ASP A 338 9.00 19.14 -7.92
CA ASP A 338 9.57 20.17 -8.79
C ASP A 338 10.84 20.68 -8.08
N LYS A 339 11.97 20.04 -8.32
CA LYS A 339 13.29 20.50 -7.87
C LYS A 339 13.84 21.56 -8.81
#